data_AF-A0A8B6XLA3-F1
#
_entry.id   AF-A0A8B6XLA3-F1
#
_cell.length_a   1.000
_cell.length_b   1.000
_cell.length_c   1.000
_cell.angle_alpha   90.00
_cell.angle_beta   90.00
_cell.angle_gamma   90.00
#
_symmetry.space_group_name_H-M   'P 1'
#
loop_
_entity.id
_entity.type
_entity.pdbx_description
1 polymer ?
#
loop_
_entity_poly.entity_id
_entity_poly.type
_entity_poly.pdbx_seq_one_letter_code
_entity_poly.pdbx_strand_id
1 'polypeptide(L)'
;MILTYGVYFLFAMVLLAVDVYSSSSACMADQCKYMTCPPGYKCAVNIGCGCTVSCKLSEPNIARACEHYSLSIDCKGDGYIEVVSANYGRTVSTLCPGGNSQNVNCTNEFNSINVIASKCDGMPSCNILAENSIFTDPCVGTYKYLEVKYYCSW
;
A
#
# COMPACT_ATOMS: atom_id res chain seq x y z
N MET A 1 -41.07 -38.67 55.17
CA MET A 1 -41.06 -37.23 55.51
C MET A 1 -39.60 -36.85 55.79
N ILE A 2 -38.96 -36.18 54.82
CA ILE A 2 -37.92 -35.14 54.98
C ILE A 2 -36.68 -35.59 55.80
N LEU A 3 -35.50 -35.85 55.22
CA LEU A 3 -34.60 -34.81 54.69
C LEU A 3 -33.75 -35.35 53.51
N THR A 4 -34.20 -35.05 52.29
CA THR A 4 -33.49 -35.23 51.01
C THR A 4 -32.74 -33.96 50.56
N TYR A 5 -32.43 -33.02 51.46
CA TYR A 5 -31.98 -31.66 51.11
C TYR A 5 -30.46 -31.45 51.02
N GLY A 6 -29.63 -32.49 51.23
CA GLY A 6 -28.17 -32.36 51.23
C GLY A 6 -27.47 -32.63 49.89
N VAL A 7 -28.16 -33.24 48.92
CA VAL A 7 -27.58 -33.64 47.62
C VAL A 7 -28.16 -32.87 46.45
N TYR A 8 -29.24 -32.10 46.67
CA TYR A 8 -29.84 -31.20 45.67
C TYR A 8 -29.02 -29.93 45.43
N PHE A 9 -28.02 -29.63 46.27
CA PHE A 9 -27.06 -28.56 45.98
C PHE A 9 -26.09 -28.92 44.85
N LEU A 10 -26.08 -30.17 44.41
CA LEU A 10 -25.32 -30.66 43.26
C LEU A 10 -26.14 -30.79 41.96
N PHE A 11 -27.41 -30.34 41.95
CA PHE A 11 -28.27 -30.47 40.77
C PHE A 11 -28.76 -29.14 40.14
N ALA A 12 -28.29 -27.97 40.59
CA ALA A 12 -28.84 -26.69 40.11
C ALA A 12 -27.81 -25.56 39.92
N MET A 13 -26.55 -25.87 39.63
CA MET A 13 -25.64 -24.88 39.04
C MET A 13 -25.19 -25.35 37.67
N VAL A 14 -26.01 -24.91 36.70
CA VAL A 14 -25.57 -24.44 35.41
C VAL A 14 -25.20 -25.55 34.43
N LEU A 15 -26.28 -26.05 33.82
CA LEU A 15 -26.37 -26.55 32.46
C LEU A 15 -26.03 -25.44 31.42
N LEU A 16 -24.94 -24.69 31.63
CA LEU A 16 -24.34 -23.72 30.69
C LEU A 16 -22.81 -23.82 30.83
N ALA A 17 -22.26 -24.98 30.50
CA ALA A 17 -20.88 -25.06 30.02
C ALA A 17 -20.87 -25.80 28.68
N VAL A 18 -21.93 -25.60 27.89
CA VAL A 18 -21.70 -25.29 26.48
C VAL A 18 -21.56 -23.77 26.47
N ASP A 19 -20.50 -23.27 27.09
CA ASP A 19 -19.83 -22.15 26.47
C ASP A 19 -19.36 -22.72 25.15
N VAL A 20 -20.27 -22.62 24.17
CA VAL A 20 -19.98 -22.14 22.84
C VAL A 20 -18.60 -21.53 22.95
N TYR A 21 -17.61 -22.16 22.32
CA TYR A 21 -16.37 -21.49 21.98
C TYR A 21 -16.76 -20.40 20.95
N SER A 22 -17.63 -19.48 21.35
CA SER A 22 -17.66 -18.13 20.90
C SER A 22 -16.37 -17.61 21.46
N SER A 23 -15.29 -17.87 20.74
CA SER A 23 -14.18 -16.93 20.65
C SER A 23 -14.74 -15.64 20.03
N SER A 24 -15.64 -15.00 20.76
CA SER A 24 -15.95 -13.58 20.74
C SER A 24 -14.87 -12.80 21.51
N SER A 25 -13.70 -13.41 21.73
CA SER A 25 -12.40 -12.75 21.83
C SER A 25 -12.11 -12.03 20.51
N ALA A 26 -12.78 -10.90 20.34
CA ALA A 26 -12.70 -9.92 19.25
C ALA A 26 -11.37 -9.97 18.51
N CYS A 27 -11.39 -10.25 17.20
CA CYS A 27 -10.26 -10.20 16.24
C CYS A 27 -9.04 -9.49 16.83
N MET A 28 -8.17 -10.20 17.56
CA MET A 28 -7.29 -9.53 18.51
C MET A 28 -6.17 -8.79 17.77
N ALA A 29 -6.43 -7.50 17.53
CA ALA A 29 -5.57 -6.35 17.34
C ALA A 29 -4.41 -6.37 16.30
N ASP A 30 -3.89 -7.50 15.81
CA ASP A 30 -2.80 -7.46 14.84
C ASP A 30 -2.64 -8.76 14.01
N GLN A 31 -3.71 -9.27 13.40
CA GLN A 31 -3.61 -10.44 12.52
C GLN A 31 -2.77 -10.17 11.25
N CYS A 32 -2.50 -8.90 10.95
CA CYS A 32 -1.57 -8.49 9.91
C CYS A 32 -0.11 -8.40 10.37
N LYS A 33 0.17 -8.54 11.67
CA LYS A 33 1.52 -8.44 12.24
C LYS A 33 2.52 -9.42 11.65
N TYR A 34 2.03 -10.59 11.25
CA TYR A 34 2.86 -11.73 10.86
C TYR A 34 2.51 -12.26 9.46
N MET A 35 1.69 -11.53 8.69
CA MET A 35 1.33 -11.95 7.34
C MET A 35 2.08 -11.12 6.30
N THR A 36 2.99 -11.78 5.58
CA THR A 36 3.65 -11.19 4.41
C THR A 36 2.72 -11.29 3.21
N CYS A 37 2.47 -10.16 2.54
CA CYS A 37 1.72 -10.12 1.30
C CYS A 37 2.67 -9.85 0.12
N PRO A 38 2.37 -10.35 -1.08
CA PRO A 38 3.13 -10.00 -2.28
C PRO A 38 3.15 -8.48 -2.54
N PRO A 39 4.11 -7.99 -3.33
CA PRO A 39 4.14 -6.63 -3.87
C PRO A 39 2.79 -6.15 -4.37
N GLY A 40 2.34 -5.00 -3.89
CA GLY A 40 1.05 -4.42 -4.25
C GLY A 40 -0.18 -5.02 -3.58
N TYR A 41 0.02 -5.87 -2.57
CA TYR A 41 -1.05 -6.35 -1.71
C TYR A 41 -0.83 -5.90 -0.27
N LYS A 42 -1.91 -5.47 0.39
CA LYS A 42 -1.94 -5.19 1.82
C LYS A 42 -2.72 -6.28 2.54
N CYS A 43 -2.30 -6.60 3.76
CA CYS A 43 -3.07 -7.46 4.63
C CYS A 43 -4.40 -6.78 4.98
N ALA A 44 -5.50 -7.52 4.81
CA ALA A 44 -6.84 -7.09 5.16
C ALA A 44 -7.53 -8.15 6.04
N VAL A 45 -8.18 -7.67 7.09
CA VAL A 45 -8.99 -8.49 8.00
C VAL A 45 -10.45 -8.41 7.56
N ASN A 46 -11.08 -9.56 7.29
CA ASN A 46 -12.50 -9.63 6.94
C ASN A 46 -13.29 -10.11 8.16
N ILE A 47 -14.28 -9.30 8.59
CA ILE A 47 -15.07 -9.51 9.80
C ILE A 47 -16.47 -10.03 9.39
N GLY A 48 -16.50 -11.22 8.79
CA GLY A 48 -17.72 -11.87 8.31
C GLY A 48 -18.26 -12.90 9.30
N CYS A 49 -18.78 -14.04 8.80
CA CYS A 49 -19.14 -15.21 9.60
C CYS A 49 -17.88 -15.97 10.11
N GLY A 50 -16.91 -15.23 10.66
CA GLY A 50 -15.54 -15.64 10.99
C GLY A 50 -14.54 -14.50 10.75
N CYS A 51 -13.39 -14.54 11.43
CA CYS A 51 -12.25 -13.64 11.16
C CYS A 51 -11.33 -14.32 10.13
N THR A 52 -11.20 -13.76 8.93
CA THR A 52 -10.24 -14.24 7.92
C THR A 52 -9.25 -13.16 7.53
N VAL A 53 -7.98 -13.55 7.40
CA VAL A 53 -6.89 -12.68 6.96
C VAL A 53 -6.61 -12.99 5.49
N SER A 54 -6.55 -11.95 4.66
CA SER A 54 -6.31 -12.11 3.21
C SER A 54 -5.45 -10.98 2.67
N CYS A 55 -4.60 -11.26 1.68
CA CYS A 55 -3.94 -10.23 0.91
C CYS A 55 -4.93 -9.63 -0.09
N LYS A 56 -5.18 -8.33 0.02
CA LYS A 56 -6.01 -7.56 -0.92
C LYS A 56 -5.13 -6.63 -1.72
N LEU A 57 -5.44 -6.48 -3.01
CA LEU A 57 -4.79 -5.48 -3.87
C LEU A 57 -4.87 -4.11 -3.20
N SER A 58 -3.74 -3.47 -3.06
CA SER A 58 -3.64 -2.10 -2.57
C SER A 58 -3.38 -1.16 -3.73
N GLU A 59 -3.94 0.04 -3.67
CA GLU A 59 -3.59 1.10 -4.62
C GLU A 59 -2.12 1.52 -4.43
N PRO A 60 -1.36 1.73 -5.52
CA PRO A 60 0.01 2.17 -5.43
C PRO A 60 0.11 3.60 -4.90
N ASN A 61 1.18 3.88 -4.17
CA ASN A 61 1.54 5.24 -3.82
C ASN A 61 1.96 5.98 -5.08
N ILE A 62 1.63 7.28 -5.17
CA ILE A 62 1.98 8.12 -6.31
C ILE A 62 2.86 9.26 -5.81
N ALA A 63 4.07 9.36 -6.34
CA ALA A 63 4.95 10.51 -6.13
C ALA A 63 5.10 11.28 -7.44
N ARG A 64 5.14 12.61 -7.36
CA ARG A 64 5.28 13.50 -8.52
C ARG A 64 6.29 14.62 -8.27
N ALA A 65 7.03 14.99 -9.31
CA ALA A 65 7.88 16.17 -9.33
C ALA A 65 7.80 16.85 -10.70
N CYS A 66 7.70 18.17 -10.72
CA CYS A 66 7.71 18.93 -11.97
C CYS A 66 9.12 18.94 -12.57
N GLU A 67 9.23 19.14 -13.89
CA GLU A 67 10.52 19.27 -14.55
C GLU A 67 11.38 20.34 -13.86
N HIS A 68 12.65 19.99 -13.63
CA HIS A 68 13.67 20.71 -12.84
C HIS A 68 13.53 20.65 -11.30
N TYR A 69 12.60 19.86 -10.77
CA TYR A 69 12.47 19.61 -9.34
C TYR A 69 12.82 18.16 -8.98
N SER A 70 13.31 17.97 -7.75
CA SER A 70 13.60 16.64 -7.22
C SER A 70 12.34 15.94 -6.75
N LEU A 71 12.19 14.68 -7.17
CA LEU A 71 11.26 13.71 -6.59
C LEU A 71 11.92 13.06 -5.38
N SER A 72 11.19 12.99 -4.27
CA SER A 72 11.62 12.22 -3.09
C SER A 72 10.58 11.15 -2.78
N ILE A 73 11.04 9.90 -2.69
CA ILE A 73 10.27 8.74 -2.26
C ILE A 73 10.89 8.23 -0.96
N ASP A 74 10.08 7.96 0.05
CA ASP A 74 10.53 7.44 1.34
C ASP A 74 9.47 6.50 1.90
N CYS A 75 9.86 5.25 2.14
CA CYS A 75 9.00 4.24 2.74
C CYS A 75 8.86 4.41 4.26
N LYS A 76 9.58 5.34 4.90
CA LYS A 76 9.44 5.70 6.32
C LYS A 76 9.54 4.50 7.28
N GLY A 77 10.31 3.49 6.90
CA GLY A 77 10.46 2.25 7.66
C GLY A 77 9.42 1.18 7.33
N ASP A 78 8.60 1.33 6.29
CA ASP A 78 7.66 0.30 5.79
C ASP A 78 8.30 -0.63 4.73
N GLY A 79 9.62 -0.83 4.80
CA GLY A 79 10.38 -1.69 3.89
C GLY A 79 11.09 -0.92 2.76
N TYR A 80 11.09 -1.50 1.57
CA TYR A 80 11.81 -1.01 0.39
C TYR A 80 10.85 -0.60 -0.72
N ILE A 81 11.31 0.32 -1.56
CA ILE A 81 10.55 0.81 -2.72
C ILE A 81 10.48 -0.29 -3.78
N GLU A 82 9.27 -0.53 -4.27
CA GLU A 82 8.99 -1.36 -5.43
C GLU A 82 8.25 -0.55 -6.48
N VAL A 83 8.93 -0.24 -7.57
CA VAL A 83 8.41 0.62 -8.62
C VAL A 83 7.49 -0.19 -9.53
N VAL A 84 6.28 0.34 -9.74
CA VAL A 84 5.24 -0.27 -10.57
C VAL A 84 5.24 0.33 -11.96
N SER A 85 5.32 1.66 -12.03
CA SER A 85 5.34 2.40 -13.29
C SER A 85 5.97 3.77 -13.08
N ALA A 86 6.61 4.31 -14.10
CA ALA A 86 7.10 5.68 -14.08
C ALA A 86 6.90 6.35 -15.43
N ASN A 87 6.66 7.65 -15.45
CA ASN A 87 6.54 8.46 -16.66
C ASN A 87 7.13 9.86 -16.43
N TYR A 88 8.18 10.19 -17.16
CA TYR A 88 8.68 11.55 -17.31
C TYR A 88 8.15 12.16 -18.61
N GLY A 89 7.06 12.92 -18.50
CA GLY A 89 6.32 13.43 -19.64
C GLY A 89 5.18 14.33 -19.20
N ARG A 90 4.06 14.32 -19.93
CA ARG A 90 2.84 15.01 -19.54
C ARG A 90 1.63 14.28 -20.10
N THR A 91 0.74 13.88 -19.20
CA THR A 91 -0.54 13.23 -19.50
C THR A 91 -1.75 14.00 -18.95
N VAL A 92 -1.50 14.98 -18.08
CA VAL A 92 -2.52 15.84 -17.46
C VAL A 92 -2.09 17.30 -17.56
N SER A 93 -2.98 18.17 -18.03
CA SER A 93 -2.68 19.59 -18.26
C SER A 93 -2.65 20.43 -16.98
N THR A 94 -3.37 20.00 -15.93
CA THR A 94 -3.50 20.73 -14.66
C THR A 94 -2.38 20.43 -13.67
N LEU A 95 -1.63 19.33 -13.84
CA LEU A 95 -0.50 18.99 -12.99
C LEU A 95 0.72 19.83 -13.37
N CYS A 96 1.48 20.32 -12.37
CA CYS A 96 2.63 21.21 -12.58
C CYS A 96 2.26 22.41 -13.49
N PRO A 97 1.40 23.32 -13.00
CA PRO A 97 0.95 24.47 -13.78
C PRO A 97 2.13 25.42 -14.06
N GLY A 98 2.27 25.84 -15.30
CA GLY A 98 3.39 26.64 -15.78
C GLY A 98 3.92 26.14 -17.13
N GLY A 99 4.71 26.96 -17.81
CA GLY A 99 5.27 26.63 -19.12
C GLY A 99 4.21 26.21 -20.16
N ASN A 100 4.61 25.37 -21.11
CA ASN A 100 3.69 24.78 -22.09
C ASN A 100 3.12 23.46 -21.54
N SER A 101 1.91 23.52 -20.97
CA SER A 101 1.23 22.38 -20.33
C SER A 101 0.09 21.77 -21.16
N GLN A 102 -0.12 22.23 -22.39
CA GLN A 102 -1.25 21.80 -23.21
C GLN A 102 -1.02 20.47 -23.92
N ASN A 103 0.25 20.12 -24.19
CA ASN A 103 0.59 18.85 -24.79
C ASN A 103 0.51 17.71 -23.75
N VAL A 104 -0.64 17.05 -23.68
CA VAL A 104 -0.90 15.89 -22.81
C VAL A 104 -0.66 14.54 -23.47
N ASN A 105 -0.19 14.53 -24.72
CA ASN A 105 0.19 13.33 -25.44
C ASN A 105 1.71 13.16 -25.40
N CYS A 106 2.29 13.30 -24.20
CA CYS A 106 3.72 13.17 -23.99
C CYS A 106 4.01 12.07 -22.96
N THR A 107 4.49 10.93 -23.44
CA THR A 107 4.82 9.78 -22.61
C THR A 107 6.24 9.31 -22.87
N ASN A 108 6.87 8.79 -21.83
CA ASN A 108 8.22 8.24 -21.86
C ASN A 108 8.34 7.06 -20.88
N GLU A 109 7.29 6.26 -20.79
CA GLU A 109 7.14 5.25 -19.74
C GLU A 109 8.28 4.24 -19.76
N PHE A 110 8.65 3.74 -20.95
CA PHE A 110 9.70 2.73 -21.10
C PHE A 110 11.07 3.19 -20.59
N ASN A 111 11.51 4.41 -20.92
CA ASN A 111 12.79 4.90 -20.41
C ASN A 111 12.67 5.26 -18.91
N SER A 112 11.55 5.87 -18.53
CA SER A 112 11.33 6.34 -17.16
C SER A 112 11.32 5.19 -16.17
N ILE A 113 10.66 4.06 -16.48
CA ILE A 113 10.64 2.89 -15.61
C ILE A 113 12.03 2.29 -15.46
N ASN A 114 12.82 2.17 -16.53
CA ASN A 114 14.19 1.64 -16.46
C ASN A 114 15.10 2.50 -15.57
N VAL A 115 15.02 3.83 -15.71
CA VAL A 115 15.81 4.76 -14.89
C VAL A 115 15.37 4.75 -13.43
N ILE A 116 14.06 4.73 -13.15
CA ILE A 116 13.56 4.74 -11.77
C ILE A 116 13.81 3.40 -11.08
N ALA A 117 13.51 2.28 -11.74
CA ALA A 117 13.76 0.94 -11.20
C ALA A 117 15.24 0.77 -10.86
N SER A 118 16.15 1.11 -11.78
CA SER A 118 17.61 0.99 -11.52
C SER A 118 18.15 1.85 -10.38
N LYS A 119 17.45 2.94 -10.02
CA LYS A 119 17.91 3.89 -8.98
C LYS A 119 17.16 3.80 -7.66
N CYS A 120 15.92 3.31 -7.67
CA CYS A 120 15.05 3.35 -6.50
C CYS A 120 14.59 1.96 -6.04
N ASP A 121 14.50 0.94 -6.91
CA ASP A 121 14.02 -0.37 -6.49
C ASP A 121 14.92 -0.98 -5.41
N GLY A 122 14.29 -1.55 -4.38
CA GLY A 122 14.99 -2.18 -3.26
C GLY A 122 15.65 -1.18 -2.30
N MET A 123 15.48 0.13 -2.48
CA MET A 123 15.96 1.14 -1.55
C MET A 123 14.85 1.59 -0.60
N PRO A 124 15.16 1.91 0.68
CA PRO A 124 14.14 2.42 1.62
C PRO A 124 13.71 3.86 1.30
N SER A 125 14.58 4.63 0.64
CA SER A 125 14.30 5.98 0.16
C SER A 125 15.07 6.25 -1.13
N CYS A 126 14.54 7.13 -1.96
CA CYS A 126 15.13 7.52 -3.25
C CYS A 126 14.90 9.01 -3.51
N ASN A 127 15.93 9.70 -4.03
CA ASN A 127 15.83 11.08 -4.48
C ASN A 127 16.38 11.18 -5.91
N ILE A 128 15.59 11.74 -6.82
CA ILE A 128 15.96 11.86 -8.22
C ILE A 128 15.45 13.17 -8.82
N LEU A 129 16.31 13.83 -9.60
CA LEU A 129 15.96 15.06 -10.30
C LEU A 129 15.15 14.77 -11.56
N ALA A 130 14.01 15.45 -11.74
CA ALA A 130 13.15 15.30 -12.92
C ALA A 130 13.69 16.15 -14.09
N GLU A 131 14.70 15.64 -14.80
CA GLU A 131 15.38 16.38 -15.87
C GLU A 131 15.65 15.55 -17.15
N ASN A 132 15.76 16.27 -18.28
CA ASN A 132 16.00 15.69 -19.60
C ASN A 132 17.34 14.92 -19.70
N SER A 133 18.37 15.32 -18.96
CA SER A 133 19.66 14.60 -18.93
C SER A 133 19.57 13.22 -18.30
N ILE A 134 18.59 12.98 -17.43
CA ILE A 134 18.37 11.70 -16.75
C ILE A 134 17.37 10.84 -17.53
N PHE A 135 16.29 11.45 -18.00
CA PHE A 135 15.16 10.73 -18.57
C PHE A 135 15.02 10.86 -20.09
N THR A 136 15.87 11.64 -20.76
CA THR A 136 15.69 12.12 -22.15
C THR A 136 14.43 12.99 -22.33
N ASP A 137 14.37 13.77 -23.41
CA ASP A 137 13.21 14.62 -23.69
C ASP A 137 12.30 13.98 -24.75
N PRO A 138 11.15 13.41 -24.37
CA PRO A 138 10.20 12.80 -25.31
C PRO A 138 9.38 13.83 -26.12
N CYS A 139 9.31 15.09 -25.67
CA CYS A 139 8.40 16.08 -26.22
C CYS A 139 8.92 17.51 -26.01
N VAL A 140 9.98 17.85 -26.75
CA VAL A 140 10.68 19.14 -26.66
C VAL A 140 9.71 20.33 -26.69
N GLY A 141 9.92 21.26 -25.76
CA GLY A 141 9.09 22.46 -25.61
C GLY A 141 7.79 22.24 -24.84
N THR A 142 7.56 21.04 -24.28
CA THR A 142 6.50 20.75 -23.30
C THR A 142 7.11 20.77 -21.91
N TYR A 143 6.47 21.45 -20.96
CA TYR A 143 6.91 21.42 -19.56
C TYR A 143 6.48 20.10 -18.93
N LYS A 144 7.39 19.22 -18.56
CA LYS A 144 7.07 17.84 -18.14
C LYS A 144 6.92 17.72 -16.61
N TYR A 145 6.51 16.53 -16.18
CA TYR A 145 6.62 16.07 -14.80
C TYR A 145 6.98 14.59 -14.77
N LEU A 146 7.69 14.20 -13.73
CA LEU A 146 7.92 12.81 -13.38
C LEU A 146 6.77 12.34 -12.48
N GLU A 147 6.07 11.28 -12.89
CA GLU A 147 5.13 10.54 -12.04
C GLU A 147 5.69 9.13 -11.82
N VAL A 148 5.75 8.69 -10.57
CA VAL A 148 6.16 7.34 -10.17
C VAL A 148 5.06 6.72 -9.33
N LYS A 149 4.63 5.51 -9.72
CA LYS A 149 3.76 4.65 -8.92
C LYS A 149 4.59 3.55 -8.29
N TYR A 150 4.46 3.35 -6.98
CA TYR A 150 5.29 2.42 -6.23
C TYR A 150 4.57 1.85 -5.01
N TYR A 151 5.09 0.74 -4.50
CA TYR A 151 4.75 0.19 -3.19
C TYR A 151 5.94 0.29 -2.24
N CYS A 152 5.66 0.14 -0.95
CA CYS A 152 6.65 -0.13 0.08
C CYS A 152 6.36 -1.52 0.64
N SER A 153 7.34 -2.43 0.57
CA SER A 153 7.18 -3.84 0.95
C SER A 153 8.46 -4.42 1.56
N TRP A 154 8.31 -5.55 2.25
CA TRP A 154 9.35 -6.25 3.03
C TRP A 154 9.68 -7.62 2.46
#